data_AF-A0A931APE9-F1
#
_entry.id   AF-A0A931APE9-F1
#
_cell.length_a   1.000
_cell.length_b   1.000
_cell.length_c   1.000
_cell.angle_alpha   90.00
_cell.angle_beta   90.00
_cell.angle_gamma   90.00
#
_symmetry.space_group_name_H-M   'P 1'
#
loop_
_entity.id
_entity.type
_entity.pdbx_description
1 polymer ?
#
loop_
_entity_poly.entity_id
_entity_poly.type
_entity_poly.pdbx_seq_one_letter_code
_entity_poly.pdbx_strand_id
1 'polypeptide(L)'
;MPVPSSSPIGAALGQLAEHGPVAASAADCLNLLECFQRLPDPRDPRGVRHALASLLAGAAAAVLAGARSFTAIGEWIADAPAQVMTALGVRRDPLSRAWQPPDESTVRRLFEQIDTDALDAAVCSWLAGRATTTGAADGPSSGGPARARRRAVAVDGKALRGARNHSGEPVHLLAAFDHGNGLVLAQTDVDGKTNEITRFQPLLKHLDLHDRVVTADALHTQREHATFLIEQKRAHYVLIVKKNQPNLYAQVKRLPWKQIPVQHRERDRGHGREERRTLKVVTVTTGLLFPHAVQAMQIKRQVRDGSAGRWRTVTVYAITDLPAWQAPPADLAAWIRGHWSIENRLHYVRDVTY
;
A
#
# COMPACT_ATOMS: atom_id res chain seq x y z
N MET A 1 -31.56 -7.48 26.03
CA MET A 1 -30.77 -7.96 24.88
C MET A 1 -30.32 -6.73 24.10
N PRO A 2 -29.07 -6.25 24.24
CA PRO A 2 -28.60 -5.15 23.43
C PRO A 2 -28.49 -5.62 21.97
N VAL A 3 -28.99 -4.80 21.05
CA VAL A 3 -29.06 -5.07 19.62
C VAL A 3 -27.63 -5.11 19.05
N PRO A 4 -27.25 -6.10 18.24
CA PRO A 4 -25.93 -6.12 17.62
C PRO A 4 -25.80 -4.94 16.66
N SER A 5 -24.72 -4.17 16.85
CA SER A 5 -24.35 -3.03 15.99
C SER A 5 -24.22 -3.50 14.54
N SER A 6 -25.06 -2.95 13.66
CA SER A 6 -25.06 -3.16 12.21
C SER A 6 -23.99 -2.33 11.49
N SER A 7 -22.99 -1.81 12.22
CA SER A 7 -21.93 -1.00 11.64
C SER A 7 -20.83 -1.87 11.03
N PRO A 8 -20.49 -1.72 9.73
CA PRO A 8 -19.38 -2.42 9.08
C PRO A 8 -18.00 -2.03 9.63
N ILE A 9 -17.91 -1.03 10.52
CA ILE A 9 -16.68 -0.66 11.24
C ILE A 9 -16.16 -1.83 12.09
N GLY A 10 -17.05 -2.66 12.67
CA GLY A 10 -16.65 -3.81 13.47
C GLY A 10 -15.90 -4.88 12.65
N ALA A 11 -16.22 -5.02 11.37
CA ALA A 11 -15.55 -5.96 10.47
C ALA A 11 -14.16 -5.47 10.05
N ALA A 12 -13.98 -4.16 9.83
CA ALA A 12 -12.68 -3.55 9.54
C ALA A 12 -11.72 -3.62 10.75
N LEU A 13 -12.25 -3.36 11.96
CA LEU A 13 -11.49 -3.56 13.21
C LEU A 13 -11.15 -5.05 13.45
N GLY A 14 -12.04 -5.97 13.06
CA GLY A 14 -11.79 -7.41 13.13
C GLY A 14 -10.63 -7.86 12.23
N GLN A 15 -10.51 -7.31 11.02
CA GLN A 15 -9.37 -7.58 10.12
C GLN A 15 -8.06 -6.95 10.62
N LEU A 16 -8.13 -5.78 11.26
CA LEU A 16 -6.97 -5.18 11.92
C LEU A 16 -6.54 -5.96 13.17
N ALA A 17 -7.47 -6.64 13.86
CA ALA A 17 -7.17 -7.46 15.03
C ALA A 17 -6.43 -8.79 14.68
N GLU A 18 -6.59 -9.31 13.46
CA GLU A 18 -5.80 -10.46 12.96
C GLU A 18 -4.33 -10.11 12.71
N HIS A 19 -4.02 -8.82 12.58
CA HIS A 19 -2.67 -8.30 12.60
C HIS A 19 -2.38 -7.84 14.03
N GLY A 20 -1.62 -8.64 14.79
CA GLY A 20 -1.26 -8.32 16.17
C GLY A 20 -0.83 -6.86 16.31
N PRO A 21 -1.16 -6.19 17.44
CA PRO A 21 -1.05 -4.75 17.55
C PRO A 21 0.36 -4.29 17.18
N VAL A 22 0.46 -3.44 16.16
CA VAL A 22 1.64 -2.61 15.98
C VAL A 22 1.59 -1.64 17.16
N ALA A 23 2.34 -1.95 18.23
CA ALA A 23 2.41 -1.08 19.39
C ALA A 23 2.97 0.27 18.94
N ALA A 24 2.10 1.26 18.78
CA ALA A 24 2.51 2.63 18.54
C ALA A 24 3.24 3.12 19.79
N SER A 25 4.54 3.35 19.67
CA SER A 25 5.33 3.86 20.77
C SER A 25 5.18 5.38 20.88
N ALA A 26 5.48 5.96 22.04
CA ALA A 26 5.57 7.42 22.16
C ALA A 26 6.58 8.02 21.16
N ALA A 27 7.63 7.26 20.81
CA ALA A 27 8.59 7.64 19.79
C ALA A 27 7.96 7.70 18.39
N ASP A 28 7.01 6.82 18.06
CA ASP A 28 6.31 6.87 16.77
C ASP A 28 5.48 8.15 16.62
N CYS A 29 4.81 8.57 17.70
CA CYS A 29 4.05 9.83 17.73
C CYS A 29 4.97 11.04 17.58
N LEU A 30 6.11 11.04 18.27
CA LEU A 30 7.11 12.11 18.15
C LEU A 30 7.69 12.18 16.74
N ASN A 31 8.03 11.03 16.14
CA ASN A 31 8.52 10.96 14.77
C ASN A 31 7.49 11.48 13.76
N LEU A 32 6.19 11.19 13.96
CA LEU A 32 5.13 11.72 13.10
C LEU A 32 5.02 13.25 13.24
N LEU A 33 5.08 13.76 14.46
CA LEU A 33 5.08 15.20 14.73
C LEU A 33 6.27 15.90 14.09
N GLU A 34 7.46 15.31 14.16
CA GLU A 34 8.67 15.83 13.49
C GLU A 34 8.51 15.88 11.97
N CYS A 35 7.87 14.87 11.38
CA CYS A 35 7.53 14.90 9.95
C CYS A 35 6.56 16.05 9.63
N PHE A 36 5.53 16.26 10.43
CA PHE A 36 4.58 17.36 10.23
C PHE A 36 5.17 18.75 10.48
N GLN A 37 6.17 18.89 11.35
CA GLN A 37 6.86 20.16 11.59
C GLN A 37 7.64 20.66 10.37
N ARG A 38 7.99 19.77 9.45
CA ARG A 38 8.72 20.12 8.21
C ARG A 38 7.80 20.60 7.09
N LEU A 39 6.48 20.50 7.26
CA LEU A 39 5.52 20.97 6.28
C LEU A 39 5.46 22.50 6.25
N PRO A 40 5.35 23.11 5.06
CA PRO A 40 5.10 24.55 4.96
C PRO A 40 3.73 24.86 5.55
N ASP A 41 3.67 25.84 6.45
CA ASP A 41 2.41 26.31 7.03
C ASP A 41 1.73 27.29 6.06
N PRO A 42 0.57 26.95 5.48
CA PRO A 42 -0.09 27.81 4.50
C PRO A 42 -0.80 29.01 5.14
N ARG A 43 -0.92 29.04 6.48
CA ARG A 43 -1.70 30.04 7.20
C ARG A 43 -0.94 31.36 7.35
N ASP A 44 -1.67 32.47 7.40
CA ASP A 44 -1.08 33.79 7.66
C ASP A 44 -0.39 33.82 9.04
N PRO A 45 0.89 34.22 9.13
CA PRO A 45 1.63 34.32 10.39
C PRO A 45 0.94 35.15 11.47
N ARG A 46 0.13 36.16 11.10
CA ARG A 46 -0.54 37.08 12.03
C ARG A 46 -1.72 36.45 12.80
N GLY A 47 -2.02 35.16 12.58
CA GLY A 47 -3.13 34.45 13.23
C GLY A 47 -2.78 33.08 13.80
N VAL A 48 -1.51 32.65 13.74
CA VAL A 48 -1.12 31.29 14.15
C VAL A 48 -1.13 31.14 15.67
N ARG A 49 -2.19 30.51 16.19
CA ARG A 49 -2.34 30.17 17.63
C ARG A 49 -1.99 28.73 17.97
N HIS A 50 -2.13 27.83 16.99
CA HIS A 50 -1.91 26.39 17.14
C HIS A 50 -0.81 25.96 16.16
N ALA A 51 0.15 25.18 16.64
CA ALA A 51 1.21 24.62 15.80
C ALA A 51 0.62 23.72 14.71
N LEU A 52 1.17 23.82 13.48
CA LEU A 52 0.72 23.02 12.34
C LEU A 52 0.74 21.52 12.65
N ALA A 53 1.85 21.04 13.20
CA ALA A 53 2.02 19.64 13.56
C ALA A 53 0.97 19.14 14.56
N SER A 54 0.58 19.97 15.52
CA SER A 54 -0.45 19.62 16.50
C SER A 54 -1.84 19.53 15.87
N LEU A 55 -2.17 20.41 14.92
CA LEU A 55 -3.43 20.34 14.17
C LEU A 55 -3.50 19.05 13.34
N LEU A 56 -2.43 18.74 12.61
CA LEU A 56 -2.36 17.54 11.77
C LEU A 56 -2.38 16.26 12.58
N ALA A 57 -1.62 16.19 13.67
CA ALA A 57 -1.62 15.03 14.56
C ALA A 57 -2.97 14.83 15.27
N GLY A 58 -3.61 15.93 15.70
CA GLY A 58 -4.95 15.86 16.27
C GLY A 58 -5.99 15.35 15.27
N ALA A 59 -5.95 15.84 14.03
CA ALA A 59 -6.82 15.36 12.97
C ALA A 59 -6.55 13.88 12.63
N ALA A 60 -5.28 13.48 12.52
CA ALA A 60 -4.91 12.09 12.26
C ALA A 60 -5.40 11.16 13.38
N ALA A 61 -5.21 11.54 14.64
CA ALA A 61 -5.66 10.76 15.79
C ALA A 61 -7.20 10.65 15.86
N ALA A 62 -7.91 11.74 15.56
CA ALA A 62 -9.37 11.73 15.47
C ALA A 62 -9.88 10.81 14.36
N VAL A 63 -9.29 10.88 13.16
CA VAL A 63 -9.66 10.02 12.02
C VAL A 63 -9.38 8.55 12.32
N LEU A 64 -8.23 8.24 12.95
CA LEU A 64 -7.92 6.88 13.42
C LEU A 64 -8.89 6.40 14.50
N ALA A 65 -9.44 7.30 15.31
CA ALA A 65 -10.49 7.01 16.28
C ALA A 65 -11.91 6.91 15.66
N GLY A 66 -12.04 7.10 14.33
CA GLY A 66 -13.29 6.95 13.59
C GLY A 66 -14.03 8.25 13.27
N ALA A 67 -13.42 9.42 13.48
CA ALA A 67 -14.00 10.69 13.06
C ALA A 67 -14.08 10.77 11.52
N ARG A 68 -15.27 11.13 11.00
CA ARG A 68 -15.59 11.16 9.56
C ARG A 68 -16.02 12.54 9.05
N SER A 69 -15.95 13.55 9.89
CA SER A 69 -16.28 14.94 9.54
C SER A 69 -15.36 15.90 10.30
N PHE A 70 -15.20 17.11 9.78
CA PHE A 70 -14.44 18.15 10.49
C PHE A 70 -15.04 18.44 11.87
N THR A 71 -16.37 18.42 12.00
CA THR A 71 -17.06 18.55 13.30
C THR A 71 -16.64 17.45 14.27
N ALA A 72 -16.67 16.18 13.84
CA ALA A 72 -16.24 15.07 14.69
C ALA A 72 -14.73 15.17 15.03
N ILE A 73 -13.90 15.68 14.12
CA ILE A 73 -12.48 15.92 14.39
C ILE A 73 -12.31 17.00 15.47
N GLY A 74 -13.00 18.13 15.35
CA GLY A 74 -12.94 19.22 16.33
C GLY A 74 -13.42 18.77 17.72
N GLU A 75 -14.55 18.05 17.78
CA GLU A 75 -15.09 17.47 19.01
C GLU A 75 -14.10 16.49 19.66
N TRP A 76 -13.53 15.56 18.87
CA TRP A 76 -12.57 14.59 19.39
C TRP A 76 -11.31 15.27 19.98
N ILE A 77 -10.79 16.31 19.31
CA ILE A 77 -9.62 17.04 19.82
C ILE A 77 -9.98 17.81 21.10
N ALA A 78 -11.18 18.37 21.19
CA ALA A 78 -11.65 19.09 22.36
C ALA A 78 -11.83 18.16 23.58
N ASP A 79 -12.30 16.93 23.35
CA ASP A 79 -12.56 15.93 24.38
C ASP A 79 -11.34 15.04 24.72
N ALA A 80 -10.21 15.26 24.05
CA ALA A 80 -9.02 14.44 24.23
C ALA A 80 -8.49 14.50 25.68
N PRO A 81 -8.14 13.36 26.30
CA PRO A 81 -7.56 13.37 27.64
C PRO A 81 -6.25 14.19 27.71
N ALA A 82 -5.94 14.76 28.87
CA ALA A 82 -4.77 15.63 29.05
C ALA A 82 -3.43 14.99 28.61
N GLN A 83 -3.29 13.67 28.77
CA GLN A 83 -2.11 12.94 28.29
C GLN A 83 -2.00 12.94 26.77
N VAL A 84 -3.13 12.81 26.07
CA VAL A 84 -3.21 12.86 24.60
C VAL A 84 -2.97 14.29 24.12
N MET A 85 -3.59 15.29 24.76
CA MET A 85 -3.35 16.70 24.45
C MET A 85 -1.87 17.08 24.60
N THR A 86 -1.20 16.55 25.62
CA THR A 86 0.26 16.71 25.81
C THR A 86 1.03 16.07 24.67
N ALA A 87 0.72 14.82 24.34
CA ALA A 87 1.38 14.08 23.27
C ALA A 87 1.20 14.75 21.90
N LEU A 88 0.03 15.33 21.63
CA LEU A 88 -0.28 16.07 20.40
C LEU A 88 0.31 17.50 20.38
N GLY A 89 0.86 17.98 21.48
CA GLY A 89 1.38 19.34 21.60
C GLY A 89 0.30 20.43 21.58
N VAL A 90 -0.91 20.13 22.08
CA VAL A 90 -2.00 21.12 22.19
C VAL A 90 -1.54 22.30 23.06
N ARG A 91 -1.91 23.52 22.67
CA ARG A 91 -1.51 24.72 23.40
C ARG A 91 -2.16 24.74 24.80
N ARG A 92 -1.42 25.23 25.79
CA ARG A 92 -1.97 25.61 27.11
C ARG A 92 -1.97 27.12 27.28
N ASP A 93 -2.96 27.61 27.99
CA ASP A 93 -2.96 28.98 28.48
C ASP A 93 -1.79 29.18 29.47
N PRO A 94 -0.96 30.21 29.31
CA PRO A 94 0.14 30.45 30.23
C PRO A 94 -0.33 30.83 31.64
N LEU A 95 -1.52 31.43 31.78
CA LEU A 95 -2.05 31.94 33.04
C LEU A 95 -2.97 30.91 33.72
N SER A 96 -4.03 30.48 33.03
CA SER A 96 -5.02 29.55 33.60
C SER A 96 -4.57 28.09 33.57
N ARG A 97 -3.50 27.77 32.82
CA ARG A 97 -2.99 26.41 32.56
C ARG A 97 -4.01 25.48 31.88
N ALA A 98 -5.16 26.02 31.46
CA ALA A 98 -6.18 25.29 30.73
C ALA A 98 -5.69 24.94 29.32
N TRP A 99 -6.11 23.78 28.82
CA TRP A 99 -5.88 23.40 27.44
C TRP A 99 -6.71 24.28 26.50
N GLN A 100 -6.11 24.64 25.37
CA GLN A 100 -6.76 25.39 24.29
C GLN A 100 -6.72 24.53 23.02
N PRO A 101 -7.62 23.54 22.91
CA PRO A 101 -7.77 22.78 21.67
C PRO A 101 -8.21 23.69 20.53
N PRO A 102 -7.80 23.41 19.29
CA PRO A 102 -8.31 24.09 18.11
C PRO A 102 -9.81 23.83 17.94
N ASP A 103 -10.53 24.85 17.45
CA ASP A 103 -11.91 24.65 17.00
C ASP A 103 -11.97 23.95 15.64
N GLU A 104 -13.16 23.43 15.32
CA GLU A 104 -13.50 22.79 14.05
C GLU A 104 -13.12 23.67 12.84
N SER A 105 -13.45 24.96 12.89
CA SER A 105 -13.23 25.90 11.78
C SER A 105 -11.74 26.13 11.49
N THR A 106 -10.90 26.00 12.50
CA THR A 106 -9.45 26.12 12.41
C THR A 106 -8.86 24.90 11.73
N VAL A 107 -9.36 23.70 12.07
CA VAL A 107 -8.97 22.46 11.40
C VAL A 107 -9.43 22.48 9.94
N ARG A 108 -10.70 22.83 9.66
CA ARG A 108 -11.24 22.87 8.31
C ARG A 108 -10.45 23.81 7.39
N ARG A 109 -10.23 25.06 7.82
CA ARG A 109 -9.48 26.04 7.03
C ARG A 109 -8.05 25.61 6.73
N LEU A 110 -7.41 24.86 7.64
CA LEU A 110 -6.10 24.29 7.38
C LEU A 110 -6.17 23.28 6.23
N PHE A 111 -7.09 22.32 6.28
CA PHE A 111 -7.22 21.27 5.26
C PHE A 111 -7.67 21.81 3.89
N GLU A 112 -8.35 22.96 3.85
CA GLU A 112 -8.68 23.67 2.61
C GLU A 112 -7.46 24.30 1.91
N GLN A 113 -6.34 24.50 2.63
CA GLN A 113 -5.18 25.26 2.13
C GLN A 113 -3.88 24.44 2.10
N ILE A 114 -3.82 23.32 2.79
CA ILE A 114 -2.59 22.52 2.90
C ILE A 114 -2.25 21.86 1.57
N ASP A 115 -0.96 21.83 1.25
CA ASP A 115 -0.42 21.05 0.14
C ASP A 115 -0.57 19.56 0.45
N THR A 116 -1.47 18.90 -0.30
CA THR A 116 -1.79 17.48 -0.13
C THR A 116 -0.64 16.57 -0.50
N ASP A 117 0.15 16.92 -1.52
CA ASP A 117 1.30 16.13 -1.95
C ASP A 117 2.42 16.19 -0.90
N ALA A 118 2.64 17.37 -0.32
CA ALA A 118 3.60 17.54 0.78
C ALA A 118 3.17 16.75 2.01
N LEU A 119 1.88 16.80 2.37
CA LEU A 119 1.33 16.03 3.50
C LEU A 119 1.48 14.52 3.27
N ASP A 120 1.12 14.02 2.08
CA ASP A 120 1.28 12.62 1.71
C ASP A 120 2.75 12.18 1.78
N ALA A 121 3.67 13.01 1.28
CA ALA A 121 5.11 12.74 1.36
C ALA A 121 5.61 12.66 2.81
N ALA A 122 5.13 13.54 3.70
CA ALA A 122 5.50 13.53 5.12
C ALA A 122 4.99 12.25 5.83
N VAL A 123 3.74 11.86 5.59
CA VAL A 123 3.16 10.63 6.15
C VAL A 123 3.88 9.39 5.61
N CYS A 124 4.12 9.33 4.29
CA CYS A 124 4.84 8.22 3.65
C CYS A 124 6.29 8.11 4.16
N SER A 125 6.97 9.24 4.39
CA SER A 125 8.31 9.26 4.96
C SER A 125 8.33 8.67 6.38
N TRP A 126 7.36 9.03 7.21
CA TRP A 126 7.20 8.45 8.54
C TRP A 126 6.95 6.93 8.46
N LEU A 127 6.03 6.47 7.61
CA LEU A 127 5.75 5.05 7.40
C LEU A 127 6.99 4.28 6.89
N ALA A 128 7.75 4.86 5.96
CA ALA A 128 8.98 4.26 5.46
C ALA A 128 10.05 4.12 6.57
N GLY A 129 10.18 5.11 7.45
CA GLY A 129 11.06 5.05 8.63
C GLY A 129 10.66 3.97 9.65
N ARG A 130 9.36 3.67 9.76
CA ARG A 130 8.89 2.52 10.55
C ARG A 130 9.30 1.21 9.92
N ALA A 131 9.20 1.09 8.59
CA ALA A 131 9.52 -0.14 7.86
C ALA A 131 10.98 -0.59 8.01
N THR A 132 11.91 0.35 8.19
CA THR A 132 13.34 0.09 8.44
C THR A 132 13.59 -0.28 9.90
N THR A 133 12.89 0.35 10.83
CA THR A 133 13.07 0.17 12.29
C THR A 133 12.44 -1.13 12.79
N THR A 134 11.27 -1.51 12.25
CA THR A 134 10.58 -2.73 12.72
C THR A 134 11.23 -4.01 12.28
N GLY A 135 12.28 -3.96 11.43
CA GLY A 135 13.19 -5.08 11.13
C GLY A 135 12.51 -6.43 11.26
N ALA A 136 11.37 -6.61 10.59
CA ALA A 136 10.47 -7.71 10.92
C ALA A 136 11.25 -9.00 10.72
N ALA A 137 11.60 -9.60 11.85
CA ALA A 137 12.38 -10.79 11.96
C ALA A 137 11.75 -11.84 11.06
N ASP A 138 12.62 -12.56 10.34
CA ASP A 138 12.30 -13.86 9.80
C ASP A 138 11.47 -14.63 10.83
N GLY A 139 10.23 -14.94 10.50
CA GLY A 139 9.43 -15.85 11.32
C GLY A 139 10.21 -17.14 11.53
N PRO A 140 10.04 -17.84 12.68
CA PRO A 140 10.89 -18.96 13.04
C PRO A 140 10.85 -20.04 11.95
N SER A 141 11.93 -20.12 11.18
CA SER A 141 12.20 -21.20 10.25
C SER A 141 12.69 -22.37 11.07
N SER A 142 11.79 -23.32 11.31
CA SER A 142 12.20 -24.69 11.61
C SER A 142 13.00 -25.24 10.42
N GLY A 143 14.33 -25.20 10.52
CA GLY A 143 15.26 -26.02 9.74
C GLY A 143 16.00 -25.33 8.58
N GLY A 144 17.28 -25.04 8.79
CA GLY A 144 18.30 -24.74 7.76
C GLY A 144 18.54 -23.25 7.47
N PRO A 145 19.69 -22.87 6.87
CA PRO A 145 19.99 -21.49 6.50
C PRO A 145 19.09 -21.07 5.33
N ALA A 146 17.87 -20.64 5.64
CA ALA A 146 16.94 -20.13 4.66
C ALA A 146 17.43 -18.76 4.16
N ARG A 147 17.71 -18.65 2.87
CA ARG A 147 17.99 -17.37 2.23
C ARG A 147 16.81 -16.42 2.50
N ALA A 148 17.06 -15.29 3.16
CA ALA A 148 16.02 -14.29 3.42
C ALA A 148 15.38 -13.86 2.09
N ARG A 149 14.06 -13.98 1.99
CA ARG A 149 13.32 -13.63 0.78
C ARG A 149 13.37 -12.12 0.60
N ARG A 150 13.67 -11.66 -0.62
CA ARG A 150 13.67 -10.21 -0.95
C ARG A 150 12.34 -9.56 -0.60
N ARG A 151 12.43 -8.33 -0.08
CA ARG A 151 11.27 -7.48 0.15
C ARG A 151 10.64 -7.09 -1.18
N ALA A 152 9.32 -7.03 -1.19
CA ALA A 152 8.57 -6.71 -2.38
C ALA A 152 7.65 -5.50 -2.15
N VAL A 153 7.58 -4.64 -3.16
CA VAL A 153 6.77 -3.43 -3.17
C VAL A 153 5.77 -3.54 -4.32
N ALA A 154 4.47 -3.48 -4.01
CA ALA A 154 3.42 -3.39 -5.02
C ALA A 154 3.27 -1.95 -5.50
N VAL A 155 3.11 -1.76 -6.79
CA VAL A 155 2.68 -0.49 -7.38
C VAL A 155 1.35 -0.72 -8.06
N ASP A 156 0.31 -0.04 -7.58
CA ASP A 156 -1.04 -0.11 -8.14
C ASP A 156 -1.80 1.20 -7.91
N GLY A 157 -2.70 1.50 -8.86
CA GLY A 157 -3.55 2.67 -8.87
C GLY A 157 -4.96 2.38 -8.37
N LYS A 158 -5.52 3.27 -7.55
CA LYS A 158 -6.91 3.17 -7.06
C LYS A 158 -7.64 4.50 -7.18
N ALA A 159 -8.76 4.47 -7.91
CA ALA A 159 -9.77 5.51 -7.82
C ALA A 159 -10.45 5.44 -6.45
N LEU A 160 -10.40 6.53 -5.70
CA LEU A 160 -11.04 6.66 -4.40
C LEU A 160 -12.56 6.79 -4.57
N ARG A 161 -13.32 6.01 -3.81
CA ARG A 161 -14.77 6.12 -3.80
C ARG A 161 -15.16 7.36 -2.99
N GLY A 162 -16.07 8.18 -3.52
CA GLY A 162 -16.60 9.35 -2.79
C GLY A 162 -15.70 10.59 -2.79
N ALA A 163 -14.41 10.47 -3.13
CA ALA A 163 -13.52 11.61 -3.30
C ALA A 163 -13.56 12.13 -4.74
N ARG A 164 -13.71 13.45 -4.90
CA ARG A 164 -13.66 14.13 -6.18
C ARG A 164 -12.66 15.29 -6.12
N ASN A 165 -11.93 15.49 -7.20
CA ASN A 165 -11.07 16.67 -7.36
C ASN A 165 -11.93 17.92 -7.61
N HIS A 166 -11.29 19.10 -7.71
CA HIS A 166 -11.97 20.36 -7.98
C HIS A 166 -12.75 20.37 -9.31
N SER A 167 -12.34 19.54 -10.27
CA SER A 167 -13.03 19.34 -11.56
C SER A 167 -14.22 18.37 -11.47
N GLY A 168 -14.48 17.79 -10.30
CA GLY A 168 -15.55 16.83 -10.07
C GLY A 168 -15.22 15.40 -10.51
N GLU A 169 -13.98 15.11 -10.93
CA GLU A 169 -13.53 13.78 -11.35
C GLU A 169 -13.09 12.95 -10.14
N PRO A 170 -13.19 11.60 -10.20
CA PRO A 170 -12.71 10.75 -9.12
C PRO A 170 -11.21 10.93 -8.88
N VAL A 171 -10.81 11.15 -7.63
CA VAL A 171 -9.39 11.18 -7.24
C VAL A 171 -8.79 9.80 -7.47
N HIS A 172 -7.63 9.73 -8.12
CA HIS A 172 -6.97 8.46 -8.41
C HIS A 172 -5.57 8.46 -7.83
N LEU A 173 -5.31 7.53 -6.91
CA LEU A 173 -4.03 7.49 -6.20
C LEU A 173 -3.21 6.30 -6.67
N LEU A 174 -2.02 6.58 -7.19
CA LEU A 174 -0.99 5.57 -7.43
C LEU A 174 -0.14 5.40 -6.18
N ALA A 175 -0.05 4.18 -5.65
CA ALA A 175 0.63 3.90 -4.40
C ALA A 175 1.73 2.84 -4.56
N ALA A 176 2.84 3.03 -3.85
CA ALA A 176 3.89 2.04 -3.64
C ALA A 176 3.73 1.43 -2.25
N PHE A 177 3.40 0.14 -2.17
CA PHE A 177 2.98 -0.56 -0.96
C PHE A 177 3.93 -1.71 -0.59
N ASP A 178 4.50 -1.69 0.61
CA ASP A 178 5.37 -2.76 1.11
C ASP A 178 4.57 -4.01 1.49
N HIS A 179 4.86 -5.14 0.83
CA HIS A 179 4.15 -6.40 1.09
C HIS A 179 4.34 -6.91 2.52
N GLY A 180 5.51 -6.66 3.12
CA GLY A 180 5.89 -7.21 4.42
C GLY A 180 5.15 -6.54 5.57
N ASN A 181 5.29 -5.22 5.66
CA ASN A 181 4.76 -4.43 6.76
C ASN A 181 3.34 -3.91 6.50
N GLY A 182 2.85 -3.97 5.26
CA GLY A 182 1.55 -3.42 4.88
C GLY A 182 1.51 -1.90 4.90
N LEU A 183 2.64 -1.25 4.56
CA LEU A 183 2.80 0.20 4.65
C LEU A 183 2.83 0.83 3.25
N VAL A 184 2.22 2.00 3.12
CA VAL A 184 2.35 2.83 1.92
C VAL A 184 3.67 3.61 2.03
N LEU A 185 4.63 3.29 1.16
CA LEU A 185 5.96 3.89 1.14
C LEU A 185 6.00 5.21 0.36
N ALA A 186 5.15 5.33 -0.66
CA ALA A 186 4.94 6.55 -1.41
C ALA A 186 3.56 6.52 -2.07
N GLN A 187 3.01 7.70 -2.34
CA GLN A 187 1.74 7.87 -3.02
C GLN A 187 1.76 9.17 -3.82
N THR A 188 1.00 9.21 -4.92
CA THR A 188 0.78 10.44 -5.69
C THR A 188 -0.63 10.41 -6.28
N ASP A 189 -1.27 11.57 -6.35
CA ASP A 189 -2.45 11.76 -7.19
C ASP A 189 -2.05 11.66 -8.67
N VAL A 190 -2.93 11.06 -9.46
CA VAL A 190 -2.83 10.95 -10.91
C VAL A 190 -4.12 11.48 -11.50
N ASP A 191 -3.98 12.45 -12.41
CA ASP A 191 -5.10 13.00 -13.18
C ASP A 191 -5.68 11.93 -14.12
N GLY A 192 -6.49 11.03 -13.57
CA GLY A 192 -7.07 9.89 -14.28
C GLY A 192 -6.12 8.71 -14.53
N LYS A 193 -6.71 7.59 -14.92
CA LYS A 193 -6.03 6.28 -15.08
C LYS A 193 -4.97 6.25 -16.18
N THR A 194 -5.12 7.05 -17.23
CA THR A 194 -4.16 7.09 -18.36
C THR A 194 -2.83 7.73 -18.01
N ASN A 195 -2.82 8.62 -17.00
CA ASN A 195 -1.62 9.30 -16.54
C ASN A 195 -0.84 8.50 -15.49
N GLU A 196 -1.32 7.31 -15.11
CA GLU A 196 -0.66 6.43 -14.15
C GLU A 196 0.73 5.97 -14.64
N ILE A 197 0.86 5.71 -15.95
CA ILE A 197 2.12 5.30 -16.56
C ILE A 197 3.21 6.37 -16.37
N THR A 198 2.87 7.65 -16.55
CA THR A 198 3.86 8.74 -16.45
C THR A 198 4.27 9.02 -15.01
N ARG A 199 3.45 8.62 -14.02
CA ARG A 199 3.75 8.79 -12.59
C ARG A 199 4.47 7.62 -11.94
N PHE A 200 4.61 6.48 -12.62
CA PHE A 200 5.32 5.31 -12.09
C PHE A 200 6.76 5.63 -11.67
N GLN A 201 7.58 6.21 -12.56
CA GLN A 201 8.97 6.55 -12.23
C GLN A 201 9.08 7.69 -11.20
N PRO A 202 8.33 8.82 -11.32
CA PRO A 202 8.31 9.86 -10.29
C PRO A 202 7.97 9.34 -8.89
N LEU A 203 6.95 8.49 -8.76
CA LEU A 203 6.54 7.89 -7.49
C LEU A 203 7.69 7.12 -6.83
N LEU A 204 8.43 6.35 -7.61
CA LEU A 204 9.52 5.51 -7.12
C LEU A 204 10.84 6.27 -6.97
N LYS A 205 10.96 7.49 -7.50
CA LYS A 205 12.23 8.23 -7.61
C LYS A 205 12.94 8.42 -6.27
N HIS A 206 12.20 8.65 -5.19
CA HIS A 206 12.77 8.90 -3.86
C HIS A 206 12.85 7.66 -2.97
N LEU A 207 12.30 6.52 -3.42
CA LEU A 207 12.38 5.27 -2.70
C LEU A 207 13.72 4.57 -2.95
N ASP A 208 14.33 4.08 -1.88
CA ASP A 208 15.41 3.10 -1.95
C ASP A 208 14.81 1.71 -2.23
N LEU A 209 15.05 1.23 -3.45
CA LEU A 209 14.56 -0.03 -3.97
C LEU A 209 15.69 -1.02 -4.27
N HIS A 210 16.92 -0.73 -3.81
CA HIS A 210 18.06 -1.60 -4.07
C HIS A 210 17.78 -3.03 -3.58
N ASP A 211 17.97 -4.00 -4.47
CA ASP A 211 17.72 -5.44 -4.25
C ASP A 211 16.27 -5.79 -3.82
N ARG A 212 15.32 -4.86 -4.01
CA ARG A 212 13.88 -5.09 -3.78
C ARG A 212 13.19 -5.55 -5.06
N VAL A 213 12.05 -6.24 -4.91
CA VAL A 213 11.20 -6.67 -6.03
C VAL A 213 10.00 -5.74 -6.15
N VAL A 214 9.86 -5.05 -7.29
CA VAL A 214 8.66 -4.28 -7.61
C VAL A 214 7.66 -5.18 -8.33
N THR A 215 6.46 -5.31 -7.77
CA THR A 215 5.35 -6.01 -8.41
C THR A 215 4.37 -4.99 -8.95
N ALA A 216 3.97 -5.15 -10.21
CA ALA A 216 3.02 -4.23 -10.81
C ALA A 216 2.09 -4.96 -11.77
N ASP A 217 0.95 -4.33 -12.01
CA ASP A 217 -0.09 -4.88 -12.85
C ASP A 217 0.32 -4.87 -14.35
N ALA A 218 -0.63 -5.19 -15.21
CA ALA A 218 -0.36 -5.23 -16.63
C ALA A 218 -0.13 -3.85 -17.24
N LEU A 219 -0.81 -2.81 -16.75
CA LEU A 219 -0.66 -1.45 -17.25
C LEU A 219 0.80 -0.98 -17.13
N HIS A 220 1.47 -1.35 -16.04
CA HIS A 220 2.88 -1.02 -15.76
C HIS A 220 3.90 -1.95 -16.38
N THR A 221 3.47 -2.95 -17.16
CA THR A 221 4.37 -3.79 -17.96
C THR A 221 4.88 -3.00 -19.17
N GLN A 222 5.72 -2.00 -18.91
CA GLN A 222 6.34 -1.11 -19.88
C GLN A 222 7.85 -1.34 -19.90
N ARG A 223 8.46 -1.22 -21.08
CA ARG A 223 9.89 -1.50 -21.27
C ARG A 223 10.74 -0.50 -20.50
N GLU A 224 10.35 0.76 -20.54
CA GLU A 224 10.99 1.88 -19.86
C GLU A 224 10.93 1.73 -18.33
N HIS A 225 9.84 1.18 -17.79
CA HIS A 225 9.72 0.88 -16.36
C HIS A 225 10.71 -0.21 -15.95
N ALA A 226 10.81 -1.28 -16.74
CA ALA A 226 11.74 -2.37 -16.47
C ALA A 226 13.20 -1.89 -16.49
N THR A 227 13.59 -1.13 -17.51
CA THR A 227 14.92 -0.51 -17.61
C THR A 227 15.20 0.42 -16.44
N PHE A 228 14.26 1.29 -16.06
CA PHE A 228 14.39 2.17 -14.90
C PHE A 228 14.63 1.38 -13.60
N LEU A 229 13.84 0.33 -13.35
CA LEU A 229 13.97 -0.49 -12.15
C LEU A 229 15.34 -1.17 -12.07
N ILE A 230 15.80 -1.75 -13.17
CA ILE A 230 17.06 -2.51 -13.19
C ILE A 230 18.26 -1.57 -13.18
N GLU A 231 18.33 -0.62 -14.11
CA GLU A 231 19.53 0.16 -14.37
C GLU A 231 19.71 1.32 -13.39
N GLN A 232 18.63 2.00 -13.02
CA GLN A 232 18.70 3.18 -12.15
C GLN A 232 18.46 2.82 -10.68
N LYS A 233 17.47 1.96 -10.41
CA LYS A 233 17.10 1.61 -9.03
C LYS A 233 17.82 0.40 -8.47
N ARG A 234 18.51 -0.39 -9.32
CA ARG A 234 19.11 -1.68 -8.92
C ARG A 234 18.08 -2.57 -8.22
N ALA A 235 16.84 -2.50 -8.70
CA ALA A 235 15.68 -3.23 -8.23
C ALA A 235 15.30 -4.29 -9.26
N HIS A 236 14.50 -5.24 -8.83
CA HIS A 236 13.98 -6.33 -9.65
C HIS A 236 12.49 -6.14 -9.89
N TYR A 237 11.92 -6.88 -10.84
CA TYR A 237 10.48 -6.79 -11.11
C TYR A 237 9.79 -8.15 -11.23
N VAL A 238 8.50 -8.15 -10.91
CA VAL A 238 7.53 -9.16 -11.34
C VAL A 238 6.35 -8.45 -11.97
N LEU A 239 6.17 -8.62 -13.27
CA LEU A 239 5.18 -7.86 -14.06
C LEU A 239 4.16 -8.80 -14.71
N ILE A 240 2.89 -8.41 -14.67
CA ILE A 240 1.79 -9.20 -15.24
C ILE A 240 1.66 -8.94 -16.74
N VAL A 241 1.82 -9.98 -17.56
CA VAL A 241 1.73 -9.84 -19.02
C VAL A 241 0.29 -10.04 -19.49
N LYS A 242 -0.29 -9.00 -20.12
CA LYS A 242 -1.57 -9.06 -20.86
C LYS A 242 -1.38 -8.57 -22.30
N LYS A 243 -2.50 -8.31 -22.99
CA LYS A 243 -2.53 -7.93 -24.41
C LYS A 243 -1.99 -6.53 -24.70
N ASN A 244 -1.69 -5.71 -23.69
CA ASN A 244 -0.98 -4.44 -23.86
C ASN A 244 0.48 -4.63 -24.33
N GLN A 245 1.05 -5.83 -24.15
CA GLN A 245 2.32 -6.24 -24.73
C GLN A 245 2.09 -7.44 -25.67
N PRO A 246 1.50 -7.24 -26.87
CA PRO A 246 0.94 -8.33 -27.67
C PRO A 246 1.97 -9.38 -28.09
N ASN A 247 3.18 -8.96 -28.50
CA ASN A 247 4.24 -9.86 -28.93
C ASN A 247 4.79 -10.69 -27.77
N LEU A 248 5.07 -10.03 -26.63
CA LEU A 248 5.49 -10.72 -25.40
C LEU A 248 4.42 -11.69 -24.91
N TYR A 249 3.15 -11.26 -24.88
CA TYR A 249 2.03 -12.11 -24.48
C TYR A 249 1.91 -13.35 -25.38
N ALA A 250 2.03 -13.17 -26.70
CA ALA A 250 2.00 -14.27 -27.66
C ALA A 250 3.18 -15.24 -27.43
N GLN A 251 4.39 -14.72 -27.20
CA GLN A 251 5.58 -15.51 -26.90
C GLN A 251 5.40 -16.33 -25.62
N VAL A 252 5.03 -15.68 -24.51
CA VAL A 252 4.85 -16.33 -23.21
C VAL A 252 3.73 -17.37 -23.26
N LYS A 253 2.62 -17.08 -23.95
CA LYS A 253 1.50 -18.01 -24.10
C LYS A 253 1.88 -19.27 -24.91
N ARG A 254 2.83 -19.18 -25.84
CA ARG A 254 3.30 -20.30 -26.69
C ARG A 254 4.31 -21.23 -26.00
N LEU A 255 4.84 -20.85 -24.84
CA LEU A 255 5.74 -21.71 -24.07
C LEU A 255 5.08 -23.07 -23.77
N PRO A 256 5.86 -24.15 -23.60
CA PRO A 256 5.34 -25.52 -23.47
C PRO A 256 4.74 -25.81 -22.08
N TRP A 257 3.77 -25.00 -21.64
CA TRP A 257 3.12 -25.06 -20.33
C TRP A 257 2.49 -26.41 -19.99
N LYS A 258 2.17 -27.24 -20.98
CA LYS A 258 1.66 -28.61 -20.77
C LYS A 258 2.76 -29.56 -20.28
N GLN A 259 4.01 -29.34 -20.69
CA GLN A 259 5.17 -30.17 -20.33
C GLN A 259 5.81 -29.72 -19.01
N ILE A 260 5.62 -28.45 -18.63
CA ILE A 260 6.16 -27.92 -17.38
C ILE A 260 5.31 -28.41 -16.19
N PRO A 261 5.90 -29.03 -15.16
CA PRO A 261 5.17 -29.46 -13.97
C PRO A 261 4.66 -28.25 -13.16
N VAL A 262 3.64 -28.47 -12.33
CA VAL A 262 3.25 -27.48 -11.32
C VAL A 262 4.32 -27.47 -10.25
N GLN A 263 4.95 -26.32 -10.03
CA GLN A 263 6.06 -26.18 -9.08
C GLN A 263 5.64 -25.57 -7.74
N HIS A 264 4.52 -24.85 -7.73
CA HIS A 264 3.92 -24.34 -6.50
C HIS A 264 2.40 -24.42 -6.58
N ARG A 265 1.77 -24.81 -5.46
CA ARG A 265 0.32 -24.95 -5.32
C ARG A 265 -0.11 -24.38 -3.99
N GLU A 266 -1.21 -23.66 -4.03
CA GLU A 266 -1.82 -23.07 -2.86
C GLU A 266 -3.33 -23.29 -2.93
N ARG A 267 -3.94 -23.50 -1.76
CA ARG A 267 -5.39 -23.63 -1.62
C ARG A 267 -5.84 -22.72 -0.49
N ASP A 268 -6.93 -22.01 -0.76
CA ASP A 268 -7.57 -21.12 0.19
C ASP A 268 -9.06 -21.45 0.25
N ARG A 269 -9.66 -21.31 1.43
CA ARG A 269 -11.10 -21.54 1.64
C ARG A 269 -11.60 -20.57 2.70
N GLY A 270 -12.51 -19.69 2.30
CA GLY A 270 -13.09 -18.66 3.17
C GLY A 270 -14.44 -18.18 2.63
N HIS A 271 -15.35 -17.77 3.52
CA HIS A 271 -16.68 -17.23 3.17
C HIS A 271 -17.48 -18.06 2.15
N GLY A 272 -17.39 -19.40 2.24
CA GLY A 272 -18.09 -20.31 1.32
C GLY A 272 -17.46 -20.44 -0.08
N ARG A 273 -16.32 -19.79 -0.33
CA ARG A 273 -15.57 -19.84 -1.58
C ARG A 273 -14.31 -20.69 -1.43
N GLU A 274 -14.04 -21.54 -2.41
CA GLU A 274 -12.78 -22.26 -2.55
C GLU A 274 -11.94 -21.67 -3.68
N GLU A 275 -10.68 -21.42 -3.38
CA GLU A 275 -9.71 -20.94 -4.35
C GLU A 275 -8.48 -21.85 -4.42
N ARG A 276 -8.02 -22.15 -5.63
CA ARG A 276 -6.80 -22.90 -5.90
C ARG A 276 -5.92 -22.08 -6.81
N ARG A 277 -4.67 -21.87 -6.41
CA ARG A 277 -3.64 -21.24 -7.25
C ARG A 277 -2.56 -22.26 -7.57
N THR A 278 -2.18 -22.34 -8.83
CA THR A 278 -1.01 -23.11 -9.26
C THR A 278 -0.08 -22.23 -10.06
N LEU A 279 1.21 -22.34 -9.79
CA LEU A 279 2.25 -21.65 -10.52
C LEU A 279 3.12 -22.66 -11.27
N LYS A 280 3.38 -22.33 -12.52
CA LYS A 280 4.42 -22.93 -13.35
C LYS A 280 5.41 -21.84 -13.74
N VAL A 281 6.69 -22.12 -13.66
CA VAL A 281 7.79 -21.20 -13.97
C VAL A 281 8.73 -21.89 -14.96
N VAL A 282 9.24 -21.12 -15.91
CA VAL A 282 10.23 -21.60 -16.87
C VAL A 282 11.27 -20.52 -17.11
N THR A 283 12.53 -20.92 -17.08
CA THR A 283 13.65 -20.08 -17.54
C THR A 283 13.67 -20.11 -19.06
N VAL A 284 13.67 -18.93 -19.68
CA VAL A 284 13.63 -18.78 -21.14
C VAL A 284 15.02 -18.39 -21.63
N THR A 285 15.84 -19.39 -21.96
CA THR A 285 17.23 -19.19 -22.40
C THR A 285 17.34 -18.52 -23.76
N THR A 286 16.34 -18.66 -24.62
CA THR A 286 16.28 -18.00 -25.94
C THR A 286 15.96 -16.50 -25.85
N GLY A 287 15.73 -15.98 -24.65
CA GLY A 287 15.31 -14.60 -24.40
C GLY A 287 13.80 -14.39 -24.54
N LEU A 288 13.30 -13.43 -23.77
CA LEU A 288 11.94 -12.90 -23.86
C LEU A 288 11.97 -11.54 -24.57
N LEU A 289 10.90 -11.18 -25.26
CA LEU A 289 10.74 -9.90 -25.94
C LEU A 289 10.46 -8.74 -24.95
N PHE A 290 11.19 -8.71 -23.84
CA PHE A 290 11.06 -7.71 -22.77
C PHE A 290 12.42 -7.49 -22.09
N PRO A 291 12.80 -6.25 -21.74
CA PRO A 291 14.12 -5.95 -21.18
C PRO A 291 14.43 -6.82 -19.97
N HIS A 292 15.62 -7.42 -19.93
CA HIS A 292 16.15 -8.23 -18.82
C HIS A 292 15.34 -9.47 -18.40
N ALA A 293 14.18 -9.76 -19.00
CA ALA A 293 13.34 -10.86 -18.57
C ALA A 293 13.97 -12.23 -18.86
N VAL A 294 14.16 -13.05 -17.83
CA VAL A 294 14.80 -14.39 -17.93
C VAL A 294 13.88 -15.54 -17.50
N GLN A 295 12.84 -15.27 -16.71
CA GLN A 295 11.83 -16.28 -16.36
C GLN A 295 10.42 -15.82 -16.77
N ALA A 296 9.63 -16.78 -17.22
CA ALA A 296 8.20 -16.62 -17.48
C ALA A 296 7.38 -17.50 -16.55
N MET A 297 6.19 -17.05 -16.20
CA MET A 297 5.28 -17.69 -15.26
C MET A 297 3.90 -17.88 -15.87
N GLN A 298 3.29 -19.03 -15.63
CA GLN A 298 1.86 -19.27 -15.82
C GLN A 298 1.21 -19.50 -14.46
N ILE A 299 0.31 -18.59 -14.12
CA ILE A 299 -0.49 -18.63 -12.90
C ILE A 299 -1.89 -19.06 -13.30
N LYS A 300 -2.39 -20.16 -12.74
CA LYS A 300 -3.79 -20.53 -12.86
C LYS A 300 -4.48 -20.33 -11.54
N ARG A 301 -5.53 -19.52 -11.55
CA ARG A 301 -6.45 -19.29 -10.44
C ARG A 301 -7.75 -19.99 -10.75
N GLN A 302 -8.12 -20.96 -9.92
CA GLN A 302 -9.41 -21.64 -9.99
C GLN A 302 -10.24 -21.23 -8.80
N VAL A 303 -11.45 -20.73 -9.05
CA VAL A 303 -12.38 -20.27 -8.02
C VAL A 303 -13.68 -21.05 -8.14
N ARG A 304 -14.26 -21.39 -7.00
CA ARG A 304 -15.57 -22.05 -6.92
C ARG A 304 -16.35 -21.53 -5.72
N ASP A 305 -17.60 -21.18 -5.97
CA ASP A 305 -18.53 -20.75 -4.92
C ASP A 305 -19.33 -21.98 -4.42
N GLY A 306 -19.24 -22.28 -3.13
CA GLY A 306 -19.92 -23.41 -2.50
C GLY A 306 -19.35 -24.80 -2.85
N SER A 307 -19.83 -25.83 -2.16
CA SER A 307 -19.42 -27.23 -2.37
C SER A 307 -20.01 -27.87 -3.64
N ALA A 308 -20.97 -27.22 -4.29
CA ALA A 308 -21.61 -27.67 -5.52
C ALA A 308 -21.32 -26.78 -6.75
N GLY A 309 -20.57 -25.68 -6.57
CA GLY A 309 -20.29 -24.75 -7.66
C GLY A 309 -19.38 -25.33 -8.76
N ARG A 310 -19.42 -24.69 -9.94
CA ARG A 310 -18.47 -24.97 -11.04
C ARG A 310 -17.18 -24.19 -10.84
N TRP A 311 -16.05 -24.82 -11.18
CA TRP A 311 -14.75 -24.15 -11.18
C TRP A 311 -14.66 -23.13 -12.32
N ARG A 312 -14.37 -21.88 -11.99
CA ARG A 312 -13.98 -20.83 -12.92
C ARG A 312 -12.46 -20.75 -12.94
N THR A 313 -11.84 -20.92 -14.10
CA THR A 313 -10.37 -20.89 -14.24
C THR A 313 -9.93 -19.63 -14.98
N VAL A 314 -9.05 -18.86 -14.35
CA VAL A 314 -8.37 -17.71 -14.95
C VAL A 314 -6.89 -18.05 -15.08
N THR A 315 -6.33 -17.84 -16.27
CA THR A 315 -4.89 -17.98 -16.50
C THR A 315 -4.28 -16.59 -16.67
N VAL A 316 -3.24 -16.32 -15.90
CA VAL A 316 -2.47 -15.08 -15.92
C VAL A 316 -1.02 -15.43 -16.22
N TYR A 317 -0.34 -14.58 -16.98
CA TYR A 317 1.08 -14.71 -17.25
C TYR A 317 1.84 -13.61 -16.55
N ALA A 318 3.07 -13.91 -16.11
CA ALA A 318 3.97 -12.93 -15.53
C ALA A 318 5.40 -13.18 -15.99
N ILE A 319 6.26 -12.18 -15.85
CA ILE A 319 7.70 -12.28 -16.15
C ILE A 319 8.53 -11.63 -15.03
N THR A 320 9.79 -12.03 -14.92
CA THR A 320 10.78 -11.43 -14.02
C THR A 320 12.17 -11.42 -14.66
N ASP A 321 13.00 -10.46 -14.25
CA ASP A 321 14.42 -10.39 -14.56
C ASP A 321 15.27 -11.32 -13.70
N LEU A 322 14.73 -11.82 -12.58
CA LEU A 322 15.46 -12.66 -11.66
C LEU A 322 15.62 -14.09 -12.22
N PRO A 323 16.84 -14.67 -12.21
CA PRO A 323 17.05 -16.06 -12.58
C PRO A 323 16.50 -17.03 -11.54
N ALA A 324 16.30 -18.29 -11.91
CA ALA A 324 15.64 -19.31 -11.06
C ALA A 324 16.28 -19.50 -9.68
N TRP A 325 17.60 -19.38 -9.57
CA TRP A 325 18.31 -19.49 -8.30
C TRP A 325 18.11 -18.26 -7.38
N GLN A 326 17.73 -17.12 -7.97
CA GLN A 326 17.41 -15.89 -7.24
C GLN A 326 15.91 -15.69 -6.99
N ALA A 327 15.06 -16.32 -7.78
CA ALA A 327 13.61 -16.27 -7.67
C ALA A 327 13.02 -17.66 -7.91
N PRO A 328 13.12 -18.56 -6.93
CA PRO A 328 12.48 -19.87 -7.00
C PRO A 328 10.95 -19.73 -7.03
N PRO A 329 10.21 -20.77 -7.48
CA PRO A 329 8.75 -20.71 -7.60
C PRO A 329 8.00 -20.30 -6.33
N ALA A 330 8.50 -20.65 -5.15
CA ALA A 330 7.89 -20.25 -3.88
C ALA A 330 7.98 -18.73 -3.63
N ASP A 331 9.13 -18.12 -3.93
CA ASP A 331 9.34 -16.67 -3.79
C ASP A 331 8.46 -15.90 -4.79
N LEU A 332 8.44 -16.35 -6.05
CA LEU A 332 7.59 -15.77 -7.10
C LEU A 332 6.10 -15.87 -6.73
N ALA A 333 5.65 -17.03 -6.25
CA ALA A 333 4.28 -17.21 -5.79
C ALA A 333 3.94 -16.25 -4.63
N ALA A 334 4.85 -16.07 -3.68
CA ALA A 334 4.67 -15.17 -2.56
C ALA A 334 4.64 -13.70 -2.99
N TRP A 335 5.49 -13.26 -3.92
CA TRP A 335 5.45 -11.89 -4.44
C TRP A 335 4.19 -11.63 -5.25
N ILE A 336 3.78 -12.57 -6.10
CA ILE A 336 2.51 -12.47 -6.85
C ILE A 336 1.33 -12.41 -5.90
N ARG A 337 1.27 -13.28 -4.87
CA ARG A 337 0.20 -13.24 -3.86
C ARG A 337 0.23 -11.93 -3.07
N GLY A 338 1.43 -11.49 -2.69
CA GLY A 338 1.65 -10.24 -1.98
C GLY A 338 1.19 -9.02 -2.79
N HIS A 339 1.29 -9.03 -4.12
CA HIS A 339 0.75 -7.95 -4.94
C HIS A 339 -0.74 -7.74 -4.67
N TRP A 340 -1.54 -8.82 -4.59
CA TRP A 340 -2.97 -8.74 -4.25
C TRP A 340 -3.25 -8.22 -2.83
N SER A 341 -2.24 -8.16 -1.94
CA SER A 341 -2.43 -7.55 -0.63
C SER A 341 -2.67 -6.04 -0.72
N ILE A 342 -2.24 -5.37 -1.80
CA ILE A 342 -2.59 -3.95 -2.03
C ILE A 342 -4.11 -3.79 -2.19
N GLU A 343 -4.77 -4.72 -2.90
CA GLU A 343 -6.22 -4.70 -3.08
C GLU A 343 -6.94 -4.93 -1.74
N ASN A 344 -6.49 -5.90 -0.95
CA ASN A 344 -7.15 -6.29 0.29
C ASN A 344 -6.85 -5.36 1.48
N ARG A 345 -5.64 -4.81 1.59
CA ARG A 345 -5.20 -4.03 2.76
C ARG A 345 -5.21 -2.52 2.54
N LEU A 346 -5.10 -2.07 1.29
CA LEU A 346 -5.10 -0.64 0.97
C LEU A 346 -6.40 -0.26 0.25
N HIS A 347 -6.72 -0.92 -0.87
CA HIS A 347 -7.87 -0.51 -1.69
C HIS A 347 -9.20 -0.76 -0.99
N TYR A 348 -9.34 -1.90 -0.31
CA TYR A 348 -10.52 -2.19 0.49
C TYR A 348 -10.75 -1.15 1.58
N VAL A 349 -9.71 -0.81 2.36
CA VAL A 349 -9.79 0.21 3.42
C VAL A 349 -10.28 1.55 2.86
N ARG A 350 -9.77 1.94 1.68
CA ARG A 350 -10.21 3.15 0.95
C ARG A 350 -11.65 3.09 0.45
N ASP A 351 -12.22 1.90 0.24
CA ASP A 351 -13.59 1.72 -0.24
C ASP A 351 -14.63 1.59 0.86
N VAL A 352 -14.24 1.19 2.08
CA VAL A 352 -15.18 0.87 3.17
C VAL A 352 -15.07 1.73 4.43
N THR A 353 -13.91 2.37 4.66
CA THR A 353 -13.65 3.04 5.94
C THR A 353 -14.14 4.50 5.93
N TYR A 354 -13.96 5.18 4.79
CA TYR A 354 -14.13 6.61 4.64
C TYR A 354 -15.28 6.95 3.71
#